data_AF-A0AAN8DG28-F1
#
_entry.id   AF-A0AAN8DG28-F1
#
_cell.length_a   1.000
_cell.length_b   1.000
_cell.length_c   1.000
_cell.angle_alpha   90.00
_cell.angle_beta   90.00
_cell.angle_gamma   90.00
#
_symmetry.space_group_name_H-M   'P 1'
#
loop_
_entity.id
_entity.type
_entity.pdbx_description
1 polymer ?
#
loop_
_entity_poly.entity_id
_entity_poly.type
_entity_poly.pdbx_seq_one_letter_code
_entity_poly.pdbx_strand_id
1 'polypeptide(L)'
;MESQVSAEFQRITNVNLRNQFFSELDRHTLRLIALYRQKAARTGKVSEALREILRICDLQEVQDVHMKRNAALRALPLYLREEDPEFFKSWSVKDFRSEHQWTARTMEEKM
;
A
#
# COMPACT_ATOMS: atom_id res chain seq x y z
N MET A 1 5.57 -15.36 -10.16
CA MET A 1 6.29 -15.54 -8.87
C MET A 1 5.33 -15.53 -7.68
N GLU A 2 4.64 -14.42 -7.37
CA GLU A 2 3.80 -14.30 -6.15
C GLU A 2 2.68 -15.35 -6.01
N SER A 3 2.02 -15.69 -7.13
CA SER A 3 0.97 -16.71 -7.16
C SER A 3 1.51 -18.11 -6.83
N GLN A 4 2.71 -18.45 -7.32
CA GLN A 4 3.38 -19.71 -7.03
C GLN A 4 3.80 -19.78 -5.56
N VAL A 5 4.37 -18.70 -5.02
CA VAL A 5 4.71 -18.62 -3.59
C VAL A 5 3.48 -18.82 -2.71
N SER A 6 2.37 -18.15 -3.06
CA SER A 6 1.11 -18.27 -2.32
C SER A 6 0.55 -19.69 -2.38
N ALA A 7 0.61 -20.34 -3.55
CA ALA A 7 0.15 -21.71 -3.75
C ALA A 7 1.00 -22.72 -2.99
N GLU A 8 2.33 -22.62 -3.05
CA GLU A 8 3.24 -23.51 -2.33
C GLU A 8 3.13 -23.33 -0.81
N PHE A 9 3.00 -22.10 -0.33
CA PHE A 9 2.76 -21.86 1.10
C PHE A 9 1.46 -22.53 1.55
N GLN A 10 0.36 -22.36 0.79
CA GLN A 10 -0.90 -23.02 1.10
C GLN A 10 -0.77 -24.54 1.05
N ARG A 11 -0.04 -25.10 0.08
CA ARG A 11 0.18 -26.54 -0.03
C ARG A 11 0.92 -27.12 1.18
N ILE A 12 1.92 -26.41 1.70
CA ILE A 12 2.75 -26.85 2.83
C ILE A 12 2.02 -26.66 4.18
N THR A 13 1.37 -25.50 4.35
CA THR A 13 0.82 -25.09 5.66
C THR A 13 -0.68 -25.31 5.80
N ASN A 14 -1.37 -25.63 4.70
CA ASN A 14 -2.82 -25.63 4.57
C ASN A 14 -3.49 -24.25 4.86
N VAL A 15 -2.72 -23.17 4.79
CA VAL A 15 -3.20 -21.80 5.06
C VAL A 15 -3.20 -20.97 3.79
N ASN A 16 -4.35 -20.37 3.46
CA ASN A 16 -4.43 -19.39 2.39
C ASN A 16 -3.92 -18.04 2.88
N LEU A 17 -2.66 -17.72 2.59
CA LEU A 17 -1.99 -16.49 3.00
C LEU A 17 -2.80 -15.23 2.73
N ARG A 18 -3.35 -15.12 1.51
CA ARG A 18 -4.05 -13.92 1.07
C ARG A 18 -5.32 -13.70 1.88
N ASN A 19 -6.10 -14.76 2.08
CA ASN A 19 -7.33 -14.69 2.87
C ASN A 19 -7.03 -14.43 4.35
N GLN A 20 -6.02 -15.09 4.92
CA GLN A 20 -5.63 -14.87 6.31
C GLN A 20 -5.14 -13.43 6.52
N PHE A 21 -4.27 -12.94 5.64
CA PHE A 21 -3.79 -11.56 5.69
C PHE A 21 -4.93 -10.55 5.63
N PHE A 22 -5.87 -10.72 4.68
CA PHE A 22 -6.99 -9.79 4.56
C PHE A 22 -7.97 -9.89 5.73
N SER A 23 -8.22 -11.07 6.27
CA SER A 23 -9.03 -11.25 7.48
C SER A 23 -8.43 -10.49 8.68
N GLU A 24 -7.12 -10.62 8.88
CA GLU A 24 -6.41 -9.92 9.96
C GLU A 24 -6.34 -8.40 9.72
N LEU A 25 -6.11 -7.99 8.46
CA LEU A 25 -6.13 -6.58 8.10
C LEU A 25 -7.51 -5.96 8.37
N ASP A 26 -8.59 -6.62 7.99
CA ASP A 26 -9.96 -6.13 8.23
C ASP A 26 -10.25 -5.97 9.72
N ARG A 27 -9.83 -6.95 10.53
CA ARG A 27 -9.95 -6.92 12.00
C ARG A 27 -9.32 -5.66 12.61
N HIS A 28 -8.25 -5.13 12.01
CA HIS A 28 -7.53 -3.97 12.51
C HIS A 28 -7.82 -2.67 11.76
N THR A 29 -8.43 -2.73 10.58
CA THR A 29 -8.62 -1.59 9.67
C THR A 29 -9.35 -0.42 10.31
N LEU A 30 -10.46 -0.67 11.01
CA LEU A 30 -11.24 0.40 11.66
C LEU A 30 -10.42 1.13 12.75
N ARG A 31 -9.64 0.38 13.53
CA ARG A 31 -8.77 0.94 14.57
C ARG A 31 -7.64 1.77 13.97
N LEU A 32 -7.02 1.29 12.88
CA LEU A 32 -6.00 2.02 12.16
C LEU A 32 -6.55 3.35 11.61
N ILE A 33 -7.71 3.33 10.96
CA ILE A 33 -8.37 4.53 10.44
C ILE A 33 -8.63 5.55 11.56
N ALA A 34 -9.12 5.09 12.73
CA ALA A 34 -9.34 5.97 13.87
C ALA A 34 -8.04 6.65 14.37
N LEU A 35 -6.96 5.89 14.47
CA LEU A 35 -5.63 6.42 14.82
C LEU A 35 -5.14 7.44 13.79
N TYR A 36 -5.35 7.16 12.50
CA TYR A 36 -4.95 8.06 11.43
C TYR A 36 -5.73 9.37 11.48
N ARG A 37 -7.04 9.32 11.75
CA ARG A 37 -7.87 10.52 11.95
C ARG A 37 -7.38 11.37 13.12
N GLN A 38 -7.03 10.74 14.25
CA GLN A 38 -6.47 11.46 15.40
C GLN A 38 -5.17 12.19 15.04
N LYS A 39 -4.31 11.58 14.21
CA LYS A 39 -3.07 12.22 13.74
C LYS A 39 -3.33 13.28 12.66
N ALA A 40 -4.29 13.04 11.78
CA ALA A 40 -4.70 13.93 10.68
C ALA A 40 -5.34 15.23 11.18
N ALA A 41 -5.94 15.21 12.38
CA ALA A 41 -6.49 16.38 13.05
C ALA A 41 -5.42 17.38 13.55
N ARG A 42 -4.13 16.99 13.53
CA ARG A 42 -3.01 17.88 13.86
C ARG A 42 -2.59 18.70 12.64
N THR A 43 -1.66 19.62 12.84
CA THR A 43 -1.04 20.39 11.75
C THR A 43 0.22 19.70 11.23
N GLY A 44 0.72 20.13 10.07
CA GLY A 44 1.96 19.63 9.44
C GLY A 44 1.75 18.72 8.24
N LYS A 45 2.83 18.51 7.47
CA LYS A 45 2.80 17.80 6.16
C LYS A 45 2.22 16.38 6.24
N VAL A 46 2.61 15.61 7.26
CA VAL A 46 2.10 14.25 7.48
C VAL A 46 0.60 14.26 7.76
N SER A 47 0.13 15.22 8.56
CA SER A 47 -1.28 15.33 8.91
C SER A 47 -2.14 15.72 7.69
N GLU A 48 -1.61 16.57 6.80
CA GLU A 48 -2.24 16.89 5.52
C GLU A 48 -2.30 15.67 4.59
N ALA A 49 -1.20 14.93 4.45
CA ALA A 49 -1.18 13.72 3.63
C ALA A 49 -2.15 12.64 4.14
N LEU A 50 -2.28 12.49 5.46
CA LEU A 50 -3.26 11.60 6.06
C LEU A 50 -4.70 12.06 5.79
N ARG A 51 -4.99 13.38 5.85
CA ARG A 51 -6.31 13.91 5.49
C ARG A 51 -6.66 13.60 4.05
N GLU A 52 -5.72 13.74 3.12
CA GLU A 52 -5.96 13.42 1.71
C GLU A 52 -6.28 11.94 1.49
N ILE A 53 -5.52 11.02 2.09
CA ILE A 53 -5.78 9.58 2.00
C ILE A 53 -7.16 9.23 2.60
N LEU A 54 -7.49 9.80 3.75
CA LEU A 54 -8.75 9.54 4.46
C LEU A 54 -9.96 10.14 3.74
N ARG A 55 -9.79 11.29 3.06
CA ARG A 55 -10.85 11.93 2.27
C ARG A 55 -11.42 10.98 1.23
N ILE A 56 -10.58 10.22 0.54
CA ILE A 56 -11.04 9.27 -0.49
C ILE A 56 -11.84 8.12 0.14
N CYS A 57 -11.53 7.71 1.38
CA CYS A 57 -12.35 6.75 2.13
C CYS A 57 -13.68 7.33 2.58
N ASP A 58 -13.73 8.60 2.96
CA ASP A 58 -14.94 9.24 3.48
C ASP A 58 -15.94 9.60 2.36
N LEU A 59 -15.46 9.83 1.13
CA LEU A 59 -16.30 10.15 -0.04
C LEU A 59 -17.18 8.99 -0.54
N GLN A 60 -16.84 7.75 -0.18
CA GLN A 60 -17.62 6.58 -0.58
C GLN A 60 -18.44 6.10 0.62
N GLU A 61 -19.73 6.49 0.66
CA GLU A 61 -20.70 5.93 1.62
C GLU A 61 -20.87 4.39 1.43
N VAL A 62 -20.43 3.85 0.29
CA VAL A 62 -20.38 2.43 0.03
C VAL A 62 -19.19 1.82 0.79
N GLN A 63 -19.51 0.85 1.65
CA GLN A 63 -18.60 0.09 2.52
C GLN A 63 -17.60 -0.79 1.73
N ASP A 64 -16.85 -0.24 0.78
CA ASP A 64 -15.88 -1.00 0.02
C ASP A 64 -14.69 -1.38 0.92
N VAL A 65 -14.65 -2.66 1.28
CA VAL A 65 -13.61 -3.27 2.11
C VAL A 65 -12.24 -3.09 1.47
N HIS A 66 -12.12 -3.13 0.14
CA HIS A 66 -10.84 -2.93 -0.54
C HIS A 66 -10.35 -1.50 -0.38
N MET A 67 -11.24 -0.52 -0.38
CA MET A 67 -10.87 0.87 -0.22
C MET A 67 -10.36 1.16 1.19
N LYS A 68 -11.04 0.63 2.21
CA LYS A 68 -10.59 0.73 3.61
C LYS A 68 -9.25 0.05 3.83
N ARG A 69 -9.05 -1.16 3.28
CA ARG A 69 -7.76 -1.85 3.28
C ARG A 69 -6.68 -1.02 2.61
N ASN A 70 -6.99 -0.41 1.47
CA ASN A 70 -6.05 0.42 0.72
C ASN A 70 -5.59 1.63 1.54
N ALA A 71 -6.52 2.38 2.13
CA ALA A 71 -6.17 3.51 2.99
C ALA A 71 -5.45 3.08 4.27
N ALA A 72 -5.88 1.97 4.89
CA ALA A 72 -5.20 1.41 6.05
C ALA A 72 -3.71 1.17 5.77
N LEU A 73 -3.40 0.55 4.63
CA LEU A 73 -2.04 0.24 4.19
C LEU A 73 -1.28 1.49 3.73
N ARG A 74 -1.88 2.38 2.94
CA ARG A 74 -1.22 3.61 2.43
C ARG A 74 -0.87 4.59 3.55
N ALA A 75 -1.72 4.72 4.55
CA ALA A 75 -1.51 5.65 5.65
C ALA A 75 -0.61 5.07 6.76
N LEU A 76 -0.41 3.75 6.83
CA LEU A 76 0.41 3.12 7.86
C LEU A 76 1.86 3.68 7.90
N PRO A 77 2.60 3.76 6.78
CA PRO A 77 3.91 4.41 6.71
C PRO A 77 3.92 5.85 7.25
N LEU A 78 2.96 6.66 6.82
CA LEU A 78 2.84 8.07 7.22
C LEU A 78 2.49 8.20 8.71
N TYR A 79 1.67 7.28 9.21
CA TYR A 79 1.29 7.24 10.62
C TYR A 79 2.43 6.81 11.53
N LEU A 80 3.30 5.88 11.12
CA LEU A 80 4.46 5.50 11.91
C LEU A 80 5.54 6.58 11.97
N ARG A 81 5.50 7.58 11.06
CA ARG A 81 6.38 8.75 11.11
C ARG A 81 7.86 8.35 11.13
N GLU A 82 8.19 7.40 10.25
CA GLU A 82 9.56 7.19 9.79
C GLU A 82 10.12 8.55 9.38
N GLU A 83 11.03 9.12 10.17
CA GLU A 83 11.77 10.34 9.78
C GLU A 83 12.77 10.04 8.66
N ASP A 84 12.82 8.78 8.21
CA ASP A 84 13.57 8.35 7.05
C ASP A 84 12.65 8.29 5.80
N PRO A 85 12.79 9.25 4.86
CA PRO A 85 12.05 9.23 3.60
C PRO A 85 12.30 7.97 2.74
N GLU A 86 13.32 7.16 3.05
CA GLU A 86 13.64 5.91 2.37
C GLU A 86 12.98 4.66 2.99
N PHE A 87 12.32 4.77 4.15
CA PHE A 87 11.89 3.58 4.90
C PHE A 87 10.85 2.73 4.16
N PHE A 88 9.91 3.37 3.45
CA PHE A 88 9.05 2.69 2.51
C PHE A 88 9.30 3.25 1.12
N LYS A 89 10.07 2.53 0.29
CA LYS A 89 10.13 2.78 -1.15
C LYS A 89 8.71 2.71 -1.70
N SER A 90 8.09 3.86 -1.99
CA SER A 90 6.85 3.89 -2.72
C SER A 90 7.15 3.48 -4.15
N TRP A 91 6.61 2.36 -4.63
CA TRP A 91 6.65 2.08 -6.05
C TRP A 91 5.80 3.13 -6.77
N SER A 92 6.46 4.06 -7.45
CA SER A 92 5.76 5.05 -8.25
C SER A 92 5.35 4.38 -9.57
N VAL A 93 4.22 4.78 -10.16
CA VAL A 93 3.81 4.29 -11.50
C VAL A 93 4.87 4.62 -12.57
N LYS A 94 5.80 5.54 -12.29
CA LYS A 94 6.94 5.86 -13.17
C LYS A 94 7.98 4.75 -13.21
N ASP A 95 8.10 3.94 -12.16
CA ASP A 95 9.04 2.82 -12.09
C ASP A 95 8.63 1.66 -13.03
N PHE A 96 7.36 1.66 -13.49
CA PHE A 96 6.89 0.76 -14.53
C PHE A 96 7.43 1.11 -15.93
N ARG A 97 7.84 2.37 -16.17
CA ARG A 97 8.33 2.84 -17.48
C ARG A 97 9.84 2.72 -17.67
N SER A 98 10.62 2.53 -16.60
CA SER A 98 12.07 2.34 -16.69
C SER A 98 12.48 0.94 -17.15
N GLU A 99 11.61 -0.07 -17.00
CA GLU A 99 11.91 -1.44 -17.44
C GLU A 99 11.84 -1.63 -18.97
N HIS A 100 11.29 -0.64 -19.71
CA HIS A 100 11.16 -0.71 -21.17
C HIS A 100 12.12 0.24 -21.92
N GLN A 101 12.99 0.98 -21.22
CA GLN A 101 14.02 1.81 -21.86
C GLN A 101 15.37 1.11 -22.03
N TRP A 102 15.65 0.05 -21.28
CA TRP A 102 16.90 -0.71 -21.44
C TRP A 102 16.93 -1.53 -22.73
N THR A 103 15.78 -1.98 -23.23
CA THR A 103 15.72 -2.75 -24.48
C THR A 103 15.92 -1.91 -25.74
N ALA A 104 15.64 -0.60 -25.69
CA ALA A 104 15.81 0.29 -26.83
C ALA A 104 17.27 0.73 -27.04
N ARG A 105 18.02 1.01 -25.95
CA ARG A 105 19.43 1.45 -26.07
C ARG A 105 20.37 0.36 -26.57
N THR A 106 20.13 -0.92 -26.24
CA THR A 106 21.05 -1.99 -26.63
C THR A 106 20.94 -2.38 -28.11
N MET A 107 19.87 -1.97 -28.81
CA MET A 107 19.74 -2.19 -30.26
C MET A 107 20.38 -1.06 -31.08
N GLU A 108 20.53 0.14 -30.53
CA GLU A 108 21.07 1.31 -31.25
C GLU A 108 22.61 1.37 -31.20
N GLU A 109 23.25 0.74 -30.21
CA GLU A 109 24.73 0.59 -30.13
C GLU A 109 25.29 -0.58 -30.97
N LYS A 110 24.44 -1.28 -31.75
CA LYS A 110 24.84 -2.42 -32.60
C LYS A 110 24.57 -2.24 -34.10
N MET A 111 24.32 -1.02 -34.57
CA MET A 111 24.36 -0.69 -36.01
C MET A 111 25.49 0.28 -36.35
#